data_AF-A0AAW2N803-F1
#
_entry.id   AF-A0AAW2N803-F1
#
_cell.length_a   1.000
_cell.length_b   1.000
_cell.length_c   1.000
_cell.angle_alpha   90.00
_cell.angle_beta   90.00
_cell.angle_gamma   90.00
#
_symmetry.space_group_name_H-M   'P 1'
#
loop_
_entity.id
_entity.type
_entity.pdbx_description
1 polymer ?
#
loop_
_entity_poly.entity_id
_entity_poly.type
_entity_poly.pdbx_seq_one_letter_code
_entity_poly.pdbx_strand_id
1 'polypeptide(L)'
;MECLQEFRDVSGLPVNTSKSSIFTAGIENNMLCDILARTEFTRGEMPVRYLGIPLAAQRLSVRDYSPLVDQIANSISRWAAKSLSFAGRLELIRSVIQGVECFWLQIFPLPAIVVKKIHQLCRNFLWNSERAPVAWEDICHPKNEGGLGIRHTQTWNVALLARVLWNIHRKADTLWVQWVDAVYLKGGSVWDWQPKKGDSPLLQRLAEIRSRIITAFGSPEAAIQHMTEWSSSKGLDTSKAYEYFRPKRAKQPWQTVIWKAFIPPKYSFILWLGLRGRLSTRNRLMFLQEDRSCSLCINTQETAKHLFFECPFSNFVWTNIRQWLGINRRMSTLLSAVKWLIKEKTRSSVQNKARLIALACTVYSLWRHRNEVIFEGKTPCPEGLVISIRITVYRILLTLFPYGLIMS
;
A
#
# COMPACT_ATOMS: atom_id res chain seq x y z
N MET A 1 35.65 12.11 33.08
CA MET A 1 35.00 10.78 33.05
C MET A 1 34.35 10.42 34.38
N GLU A 2 34.66 11.13 35.48
CA GLU A 2 34.11 10.91 36.82
C GLU A 2 32.58 10.80 36.85
N CYS A 3 31.84 11.70 36.19
CA CYS A 3 30.37 11.62 36.15
C CYS A 3 29.84 10.32 35.52
N LEU A 4 30.52 9.77 34.50
CA LEU A 4 30.12 8.48 33.90
C LEU A 4 30.51 7.29 34.78
N GLN A 5 31.58 7.41 35.56
CA GLN A 5 31.97 6.42 36.56
C GLN A 5 30.99 6.43 37.73
N GLU A 6 30.66 7.60 38.26
CA GLU A 6 29.64 7.76 39.30
C GLU A 6 28.29 7.21 38.86
N PHE A 7 27.85 7.51 37.63
CA PHE A 7 26.63 6.91 37.07
C PHE A 7 26.72 5.39 37.01
N ARG A 8 27.86 4.82 36.60
CA ARG A 8 28.07 3.37 36.56
C ARG A 8 28.02 2.77 37.96
N ASP A 9 28.64 3.42 38.94
CA ASP A 9 28.73 2.92 40.31
C ASP A 9 27.35 2.94 41.00
N VAL A 10 26.52 3.94 40.72
CA VAL A 10 25.15 4.04 41.25
C VAL A 10 24.17 3.13 40.50
N SER A 11 24.23 3.07 39.16
CA SER A 11 23.24 2.36 38.35
C SER A 11 23.60 0.91 38.01
N GLY A 12 24.88 0.54 38.13
CA GLY A 12 25.42 -0.72 37.62
C GLY A 12 25.57 -0.79 36.09
N LEU A 13 25.28 0.29 35.35
CA LEU A 13 25.29 0.31 33.88
C LEU A 13 26.59 0.94 33.32
N PRO A 14 27.49 0.16 32.70
CA PRO A 14 28.68 0.70 32.06
C PRO A 14 28.37 1.29 30.67
N VAL A 15 29.11 2.34 30.29
CA VAL A 15 29.06 2.88 28.93
C VAL A 15 29.80 1.96 27.96
N ASN A 16 29.18 1.69 26.81
CA ASN A 16 29.82 0.90 25.75
C ASN A 16 30.63 1.81 24.82
N THR A 17 31.94 1.89 25.05
CA THR A 17 32.88 2.70 24.26
C THR A 17 32.88 2.38 22.76
N SER A 18 32.59 1.12 22.37
CA SER A 18 32.52 0.73 20.95
C SER A 18 31.25 1.18 20.22
N LYS A 19 30.19 1.51 20.98
CA LYS A 19 28.94 2.06 20.43
C LYS A 19 28.79 3.56 20.69
N SER A 20 29.70 4.15 21.45
CA SER A 20 29.70 5.57 21.81
C SER A 20 30.67 6.35 20.92
N SER A 21 30.23 7.51 20.47
CA SER A 21 31.03 8.40 19.64
C SER A 21 30.76 9.85 19.99
N ILE A 22 31.78 10.70 19.85
CA ILE A 22 31.69 12.13 20.12
C ILE A 22 31.46 12.89 18.81
N PHE A 23 30.45 13.74 18.80
CA PHE A 23 30.16 14.67 17.71
C PHE A 23 30.41 16.08 18.20
N THR A 24 31.18 16.87 17.44
CA THR A 24 31.54 18.24 17.81
C THR A 24 31.19 19.22 16.70
N ALA A 25 30.79 20.43 17.09
CA ALA A 25 30.59 21.56 16.18
C ALA A 25 31.32 22.78 16.73
N GLY A 26 32.15 23.44 15.91
CA GLY A 26 32.84 24.69 16.29
C GLY A 26 33.98 24.52 17.30
N ILE A 27 34.58 23.33 17.40
CA ILE A 27 35.73 23.06 18.29
C ILE A 27 37.01 22.89 17.45
N GLU A 28 38.12 23.45 17.91
CA GLU A 28 39.43 23.28 17.28
C GLU A 28 39.93 21.84 17.34
N ASN A 29 40.68 21.40 16.31
CA ASN A 29 41.13 20.00 16.21
C ASN A 29 42.00 19.56 17.39
N ASN A 30 42.83 20.45 17.96
CA ASN A 30 43.68 20.11 19.11
C ASN A 30 42.85 19.77 20.35
N MET A 31 41.86 20.60 20.67
CA MET A 31 40.93 20.36 21.77
C MET A 31 40.09 19.10 21.55
N LEU A 32 39.70 18.81 20.30
CA LEU A 32 39.01 17.56 19.96
C LEU A 32 39.90 16.33 20.23
N CYS A 33 41.18 16.37 19.84
CA CYS A 33 42.12 15.29 20.11
C CYS A 33 42.26 15.03 21.62
N ASP A 34 42.36 16.08 22.44
CA ASP A 34 42.45 15.96 23.89
C ASP A 34 41.19 15.32 24.50
N ILE A 35 40.01 15.71 24.01
CA ILE A 35 38.73 15.14 24.44
C ILE A 35 38.65 13.66 24.09
N LEU A 36 39.01 13.28 22.86
CA LEU A 36 38.99 11.89 22.39
C LEU A 36 39.97 11.02 23.20
N ALA A 37 41.18 11.53 23.48
CA ALA A 37 42.18 10.85 24.28
C ALA A 37 41.71 10.60 25.73
N ARG A 38 40.99 11.55 26.32
CA ARG A 38 40.49 11.45 27.72
C ARG A 38 39.23 10.61 27.88
N THR A 39 38.46 10.43 26.81
CA THR A 39 37.15 9.76 26.85
C THR A 39 37.18 8.34 26.30
N GLU A 40 38.22 7.97 25.54
CA GLU A 40 38.34 6.70 24.81
C GLU A 40 37.20 6.45 23.81
N PHE A 41 36.41 7.48 23.49
CA PHE A 41 35.36 7.40 22.50
C PHE A 41 35.90 7.73 21.11
N THR A 42 35.25 7.16 20.10
CA THR A 42 35.60 7.45 18.70
C THR A 42 35.01 8.78 18.26
N ARG A 43 35.69 9.46 17.33
CA ARG A 43 35.12 10.63 16.66
C ARG A 43 33.97 10.16 15.75
N GLY A 44 32.78 10.70 15.97
CA GLY A 44 31.63 10.48 15.10
C GLY A 44 31.63 11.45 13.91
N GLU A 45 31.11 10.98 12.77
CA GLU A 45 30.91 11.80 11.57
C GLU A 45 29.43 11.86 11.20
N MET A 46 29.01 13.01 10.68
CA MET A 46 27.64 13.20 10.18
C MET A 46 27.55 12.75 8.72
N PRO A 47 26.44 12.10 8.30
CA PRO A 47 25.24 11.83 9.09
C PRO A 47 25.33 10.56 9.96
N VAL A 48 24.85 10.66 11.22
CA VAL A 48 24.79 9.52 12.15
C VAL A 48 23.43 8.84 12.11
N ARG A 49 23.39 7.50 12.18
CA ARG A 49 22.13 6.76 12.29
C ARG A 49 21.59 6.83 13.73
N TYR A 50 20.41 7.41 13.90
CA TYR A 50 19.66 7.43 15.15
C TYR A 50 18.27 6.84 14.95
N LEU A 51 17.92 5.81 15.72
CA LEU A 51 16.65 5.08 15.61
C LEU A 51 16.29 4.65 14.17
N GLY A 52 17.31 4.28 13.38
CA GLY A 52 17.16 3.84 11.99
C GLY A 52 17.16 4.96 10.95
N ILE A 53 17.29 6.22 11.36
CA ILE A 53 17.24 7.40 10.47
C ILE A 53 18.58 8.15 10.49
N PRO A 54 19.09 8.63 9.35
CA PRO A 54 20.26 9.50 9.32
C PRO A 54 19.93 10.89 9.88
N LEU A 55 20.60 11.26 10.95
CA LEU A 55 20.66 12.64 11.44
C LEU A 55 21.78 13.36 10.70
N ALA A 56 21.42 14.43 10.00
CA ALA A 56 22.36 15.25 9.26
C ALA A 56 22.25 16.71 9.73
N ALA A 57 23.37 17.43 9.73
CA ALA A 57 23.40 18.87 9.96
C ALA A 57 22.92 19.67 8.73
N GLN A 58 22.81 19.01 7.57
CA GLN A 58 22.37 19.58 6.30
C GLN A 58 21.22 18.76 5.71
N ARG A 59 20.68 19.23 4.59
CA ARG A 59 19.64 18.50 3.84
C ARG A 59 20.17 17.13 3.42
N LEU A 60 19.41 16.08 3.70
CA LEU A 60 19.72 14.73 3.27
C LEU A 60 19.82 14.64 1.75
N SER A 61 20.92 14.07 1.28
CA SER A 61 21.15 13.69 -0.10
C SER A 61 20.33 12.44 -0.45
N VAL A 62 20.22 12.13 -1.74
CA VAL A 62 19.57 10.88 -2.19
C VAL A 62 20.26 9.64 -1.62
N ARG A 63 21.58 9.70 -1.38
CA ARG A 63 22.36 8.58 -0.84
C ARG A 63 21.99 8.26 0.60
N ASP A 64 21.57 9.26 1.37
CA ASP A 64 21.21 9.08 2.78
C ASP A 64 19.90 8.29 2.96
N TYR A 65 19.09 8.17 1.90
CA TYR A 65 17.88 7.33 1.89
C TYR A 65 18.16 5.87 1.49
N SER A 66 19.40 5.49 1.21
CA SER A 66 19.77 4.09 0.89
C SER A 66 19.31 3.10 1.98
N PRO A 67 19.48 3.39 3.30
CA PRO A 67 18.96 2.51 4.35
C PRO A 67 17.47 2.16 4.23
N LEU A 68 16.63 3.14 3.86
CA LEU A 68 15.20 2.92 3.64
C LEU A 68 14.98 1.99 2.44
N VAL A 69 15.62 2.30 1.32
CA VAL A 69 15.47 1.53 0.08
C VAL A 69 15.99 0.09 0.27
N ASP A 70 17.12 -0.08 0.94
CA ASP A 70 17.74 -1.36 1.21
C ASP A 70 16.89 -2.18 2.18
N GLN A 71 16.29 -1.56 3.20
CA GLN A 71 15.34 -2.24 4.09
C GLN A 71 14.13 -2.77 3.33
N ILE A 72 13.58 -1.97 2.41
CA ILE A 72 12.45 -2.38 1.55
C ILE A 72 12.87 -3.50 0.60
N ALA A 73 14.00 -3.34 -0.08
CA ALA A 73 14.54 -4.33 -1.01
C ALA A 73 14.81 -5.67 -0.32
N ASN A 74 15.47 -5.64 0.84
CA ASN A 74 15.75 -6.83 1.65
C ASN A 74 14.46 -7.53 2.12
N SER A 75 13.44 -6.76 2.51
CA SER A 75 12.14 -7.31 2.87
C SER A 75 11.48 -8.02 1.68
N ILE A 76 11.48 -7.38 0.51
CA ILE A 76 10.96 -7.94 -0.73
C ILE A 76 11.70 -9.22 -1.13
N SER A 77 13.04 -9.23 -1.10
CA SER A 77 13.85 -10.39 -1.45
C SER A 77 13.52 -11.60 -0.57
N ARG A 78 13.32 -11.40 0.74
CA ARG A 78 12.91 -12.47 1.67
C ARG A 78 11.52 -13.04 1.36
N TRP A 79 10.63 -12.23 0.81
CA TRP A 79 9.29 -12.68 0.43
C TRP A 79 9.22 -13.26 -0.98
N ALA A 80 10.11 -12.83 -1.88
CA ALA A 80 10.16 -13.33 -3.25
C ALA A 80 10.44 -14.83 -3.32
N ALA A 81 11.18 -15.38 -2.35
CA ALA A 81 11.40 -16.83 -2.20
C ALA A 81 10.13 -17.63 -1.85
N LYS A 82 9.02 -16.97 -1.45
CA LYS A 82 7.77 -17.63 -1.07
C LYS A 82 6.78 -17.64 -2.23
N SER A 83 6.06 -18.75 -2.40
CA SER A 83 4.91 -18.83 -3.32
C SER A 83 3.74 -17.99 -2.79
N LEU A 84 3.70 -16.72 -3.18
CA LEU A 84 2.69 -15.75 -2.75
C LEU A 84 1.78 -15.34 -3.90
N SER A 85 0.47 -15.37 -3.66
CA SER A 85 -0.51 -14.77 -4.57
C SER A 85 -0.36 -13.25 -4.65
N PHE A 86 -0.82 -12.62 -5.74
CA PHE A 86 -0.82 -11.15 -5.87
C PHE A 86 -1.52 -10.44 -4.69
N ALA A 87 -2.60 -11.03 -4.16
CA ALA A 87 -3.28 -10.50 -2.99
C ALA A 87 -2.40 -10.56 -1.72
N GLY A 88 -1.61 -11.62 -1.56
CA GLY A 88 -0.65 -11.73 -0.45
C GLY A 88 0.51 -10.74 -0.57
N ARG A 89 1.04 -10.54 -1.78
CA ARG A 89 2.08 -9.53 -2.05
C ARG A 89 1.58 -8.12 -1.78
N LEU A 90 0.35 -7.81 -2.21
CA LEU A 90 -0.33 -6.55 -1.90
C LEU A 90 -0.43 -6.33 -0.38
N GLU A 91 -0.79 -7.36 0.38
CA GLU A 91 -0.94 -7.25 1.83
C GLU A 91 0.40 -6.94 2.53
N LEU A 92 1.49 -7.54 2.08
CA LEU A 92 2.84 -7.27 2.60
C LEU A 92 3.29 -5.84 2.29
N ILE A 93 3.02 -5.34 1.08
CA ILE A 93 3.27 -3.93 0.75
C ILE A 93 2.48 -3.03 1.70
N ARG A 94 1.18 -3.29 1.86
CA ARG A 94 0.28 -2.46 2.65
C ARG A 94 0.63 -2.45 4.15
N SER A 95 0.93 -3.61 4.72
CA SER A 95 1.13 -3.76 6.18
C SER A 95 2.56 -3.45 6.61
N VAL A 96 3.56 -3.85 5.82
CA VAL A 96 4.97 -3.73 6.18
C VAL A 96 5.62 -2.53 5.49
N ILE A 97 5.60 -2.50 4.15
CA ILE A 97 6.35 -1.47 3.41
C ILE A 97 5.77 -0.08 3.65
N GLN A 98 4.44 0.08 3.61
CA GLN A 98 3.82 1.38 3.94
C GLN A 98 4.02 1.78 5.40
N GLY A 99 4.21 0.81 6.31
CA GLY A 99 4.59 1.09 7.70
C GLY A 99 6.00 1.67 7.80
N VAL A 100 6.97 1.04 7.11
CA VAL A 100 8.35 1.53 7.01
C VAL A 100 8.39 2.91 6.36
N GLU A 101 7.71 3.11 5.22
CA GLU A 101 7.60 4.42 4.57
C GLU A 101 7.01 5.48 5.51
N CYS A 102 5.95 5.15 6.24
CA CYS A 102 5.25 6.09 7.13
C CYS A 102 6.16 6.64 8.23
N PHE A 103 7.11 5.85 8.75
CA PHE A 103 8.08 6.31 9.74
C PHE A 103 8.98 7.43 9.18
N TRP A 104 9.51 7.24 7.97
CA TRP A 104 10.37 8.22 7.31
C TRP A 104 9.61 9.48 6.85
N LEU A 105 8.40 9.30 6.35
CA LEU A 105 7.53 10.37 5.86
C LEU A 105 7.08 11.36 6.93
N GLN A 106 7.14 10.98 8.20
CA GLN A 106 6.81 11.87 9.33
C GLN A 106 7.94 12.86 9.64
N ILE A 107 9.16 12.53 9.26
CA ILE A 107 10.37 13.25 9.71
C ILE A 107 10.96 14.05 8.55
N PHE A 108 11.00 13.49 7.34
CA PHE A 108 11.57 14.16 6.18
C PHE A 108 10.66 14.08 4.94
N PRO A 109 10.66 15.11 4.08
CA PRO A 109 10.12 14.98 2.74
C PRO A 109 10.99 14.01 1.94
N LEU A 110 10.38 12.95 1.39
CA LEU A 110 11.10 12.04 0.50
C LEU A 110 11.33 12.70 -0.87
N PRO A 111 12.57 12.73 -1.38
CA PRO A 111 12.85 13.18 -2.74
C PRO A 111 12.08 12.33 -3.77
N ALA A 112 11.60 12.96 -4.85
CA ALA A 112 10.82 12.27 -5.87
C ALA A 112 11.56 11.07 -6.50
N ILE A 113 12.89 11.13 -6.60
CA ILE A 113 13.75 10.04 -7.08
C ILE A 113 13.65 8.81 -6.17
N VAL A 114 13.69 9.02 -4.84
CA VAL A 114 13.57 7.95 -3.84
C VAL A 114 12.18 7.31 -3.90
N VAL A 115 11.13 8.14 -4.00
CA VAL A 115 9.74 7.65 -4.12
C VAL A 115 9.58 6.78 -5.38
N LYS A 116 10.12 7.23 -6.53
CA LYS A 116 10.08 6.45 -7.78
C LYS A 116 10.77 5.09 -7.63
N LYS A 117 11.93 5.04 -6.96
CA LYS A 117 12.67 3.79 -6.73
C LYS A 117 11.87 2.83 -5.83
N ILE A 118 11.25 3.34 -4.77
CA ILE A 118 10.38 2.53 -3.89
C ILE A 118 9.16 2.01 -4.66
N HIS A 119 8.49 2.85 -5.44
CA HIS A 119 7.35 2.44 -6.27
C HIS A 119 7.74 1.37 -7.28
N GLN A 120 8.92 1.47 -7.90
CA GLN A 120 9.43 0.46 -8.82
C GLN A 120 9.64 -0.90 -8.12
N LEU A 121 10.27 -0.91 -6.94
CA LEU A 121 10.46 -2.13 -6.15
C LEU A 121 9.11 -2.79 -5.79
N CYS A 122 8.18 -2.00 -5.25
CA CYS A 122 6.87 -2.51 -4.86
C CYS A 122 6.03 -2.97 -6.07
N ARG A 123 6.13 -2.27 -7.21
CA ARG A 123 5.46 -2.65 -8.46
C ARG A 123 5.97 -3.99 -8.98
N ASN A 124 7.29 -4.13 -9.08
CA ASN A 124 7.92 -5.35 -9.59
C ASN A 124 7.63 -6.54 -8.66
N PHE A 125 7.66 -6.29 -7.34
CA PHE A 125 7.25 -7.29 -6.36
C PHE A 125 5.78 -7.68 -6.51
N LEU A 126 4.84 -6.71 -6.55
CA LEU A 126 3.41 -6.99 -6.64
C LEU A 126 3.07 -7.86 -7.84
N TRP A 127 3.66 -7.56 -9.00
CA TRP A 127 3.34 -8.21 -10.27
C TRP A 127 4.23 -9.40 -10.63
N ASN A 128 5.29 -9.64 -9.86
CA ASN A 128 6.32 -10.61 -10.19
C ASN A 128 6.90 -10.42 -11.60
N SER A 129 6.95 -9.17 -12.06
CA SER A 129 7.36 -8.80 -13.40
C SER A 129 7.68 -7.31 -13.43
N GLU A 130 8.60 -6.92 -14.30
CA GLU A 130 8.83 -5.50 -14.60
C GLU A 130 7.63 -4.86 -15.32
N ARG A 131 6.83 -5.65 -16.03
CA ARG A 131 5.64 -5.17 -16.73
C ARG A 131 4.43 -5.26 -15.83
N ALA A 132 3.95 -4.09 -15.40
CA ALA A 132 2.77 -3.97 -14.57
C ALA A 132 1.48 -3.99 -15.42
N PRO A 133 0.51 -4.89 -15.16
CA PRO A 133 -0.79 -4.87 -15.83
C PRO A 133 -1.60 -3.59 -15.57
N VAL A 134 -1.36 -2.96 -14.41
CA VAL A 134 -2.05 -1.77 -13.91
C VAL A 134 -1.02 -0.76 -13.41
N ALA A 135 -1.23 0.53 -13.72
CA ALA A 135 -0.38 1.63 -13.27
C ALA A 135 -0.35 1.76 -11.74
N TRP A 136 0.77 2.24 -11.17
CA TRP A 136 0.94 2.34 -9.73
C TRP A 136 -0.02 3.36 -9.10
N GLU A 137 -0.27 4.45 -9.82
CA GLU A 137 -1.19 5.51 -9.46
C GLU A 137 -2.63 4.98 -9.38
N ASP A 138 -3.01 4.09 -10.31
CA ASP A 138 -4.33 3.46 -10.33
C ASP A 138 -4.58 2.57 -9.11
N ILE A 139 -3.58 1.79 -8.68
CA ILE A 139 -3.74 0.91 -7.52
C ILE A 139 -3.77 1.68 -6.20
N CYS A 140 -3.25 2.92 -6.18
CA CYS A 140 -3.28 3.78 -5.00
C CYS A 140 -4.68 4.33 -4.67
N HIS A 141 -5.62 4.27 -5.62
CA HIS A 141 -7.00 4.62 -5.32
C HIS A 141 -7.64 3.62 -4.34
N PRO A 142 -8.60 4.05 -3.52
CA PRO A 142 -9.31 3.11 -2.68
C PRO A 142 -10.10 2.10 -3.50
N LYS A 143 -10.45 0.98 -2.86
CA LYS A 143 -11.18 -0.11 -3.51
C LYS A 143 -12.50 0.37 -4.12
N ASN A 144 -13.26 1.25 -3.46
CA ASN A 144 -14.51 1.78 -4.03
C ASN A 144 -14.33 2.61 -5.33
N GLU A 145 -13.11 3.07 -5.64
CA GLU A 145 -12.78 3.92 -6.77
C GLU A 145 -12.04 3.19 -7.91
N GLY A 146 -11.82 1.88 -7.82
CA GLY A 146 -11.08 1.15 -8.87
C GLY A 146 -9.74 0.58 -8.44
N GLY A 147 -9.16 1.08 -7.35
CA GLY A 147 -7.80 0.71 -6.95
C GLY A 147 -7.75 -0.44 -5.94
N LEU A 148 -6.59 -0.57 -5.28
CA LEU A 148 -6.30 -1.61 -4.30
C LEU A 148 -6.16 -1.05 -2.87
N GLY A 149 -6.20 0.27 -2.71
CA GLY A 149 -6.14 0.95 -1.41
C GLY A 149 -4.73 1.11 -0.84
N ILE A 150 -3.69 1.09 -1.68
CA ILE A 150 -2.35 1.50 -1.29
C ILE A 150 -2.35 3.03 -1.12
N ARG A 151 -1.81 3.55 -0.02
CA ARG A 151 -1.71 5.01 0.12
C ARG A 151 -0.72 5.61 -0.88
N HIS A 152 -1.09 6.70 -1.54
CA HIS A 152 -0.19 7.45 -2.39
C HIS A 152 0.87 8.18 -1.55
N THR A 153 2.14 7.77 -1.65
CA THR A 153 3.25 8.19 -0.77
C THR A 153 3.37 9.71 -0.64
N GLN A 154 3.31 10.45 -1.74
CA GLN A 154 3.47 11.92 -1.71
C GLN A 154 2.28 12.62 -1.06
N THR A 155 1.06 12.15 -1.30
CA THR A 155 -0.14 12.70 -0.65
C THR A 155 -0.17 12.34 0.83
N TRP A 156 0.28 11.14 1.19
CA TRP A 156 0.40 10.72 2.58
C TRP A 156 1.42 11.57 3.34
N ASN A 157 2.55 11.92 2.70
CA ASN A 157 3.52 12.87 3.26
C ASN A 157 2.88 14.23 3.57
N VAL A 158 2.08 14.77 2.64
CA VAL A 158 1.36 16.04 2.85
C VAL A 158 0.43 15.95 4.04
N ALA A 159 -0.35 14.87 4.17
CA ALA A 159 -1.25 14.67 5.29
C ALA A 159 -0.52 14.53 6.64
N LEU A 160 0.62 13.83 6.67
CA LEU A 160 1.44 13.68 7.86
C LEU A 160 2.06 15.01 8.30
N LEU A 161 2.54 15.80 7.35
CA LEU A 161 3.13 17.11 7.63
C LEU A 161 2.06 18.16 7.96
N ALA A 162 0.85 18.06 7.42
CA ALA A 162 -0.30 18.85 7.87
C ALA A 162 -0.63 18.57 9.34
N ARG A 163 -0.50 17.32 9.80
CA ARG A 163 -0.63 16.99 11.22
C ARG A 163 0.47 17.62 12.07
N VAL A 164 1.72 17.63 11.59
CA VAL A 164 2.82 18.32 12.29
C VAL A 164 2.55 19.82 12.39
N LEU A 165 2.13 20.46 11.29
CA LEU A 165 1.72 21.87 11.29
C LEU A 165 0.60 22.14 12.30
N TRP A 166 -0.38 21.25 12.37
CA TRP A 166 -1.49 21.36 13.32
C TRP A 166 -1.05 21.25 14.78
N ASN A 167 -0.08 20.37 15.07
CA ASN A 167 0.48 20.24 16.42
C ASN A 167 1.19 21.54 16.85
N ILE A 168 1.87 22.23 15.92
CA ILE A 168 2.46 23.54 16.17
C ILE A 168 1.36 24.58 16.42
N HIS A 169 0.34 24.64 15.57
CA HIS A 169 -0.79 25.56 15.73
C HIS A 169 -1.47 25.42 17.12
N ARG A 170 -1.67 24.18 17.58
CA ARG A 170 -2.29 23.89 18.87
C ARG A 170 -1.34 24.00 20.07
N LYS A 171 -0.07 24.35 19.84
CA LYS A 171 0.99 24.32 20.87
C LYS A 171 0.99 23.00 21.65
N ALA A 172 0.97 21.88 20.93
CA ALA A 172 0.94 20.55 21.54
C ALA A 172 2.09 20.37 22.54
N ASP A 173 1.79 19.75 23.68
CA ASP A 173 2.73 19.61 24.79
C ASP A 173 3.83 18.57 24.48
N THR A 174 4.82 19.01 23.70
CA THR A 174 6.00 18.23 23.34
C THR A 174 7.21 19.15 23.33
N LEU A 175 8.36 18.66 23.78
CA LEU A 175 9.61 19.43 23.79
C LEU A 175 9.94 20.03 22.41
N TRP A 176 9.65 19.29 21.34
CA TRP A 176 9.90 19.77 19.98
C TRP A 176 9.00 20.96 19.61
N VAL A 177 7.70 20.92 19.91
CA VAL A 177 6.79 22.06 19.62
C VAL A 177 7.14 23.26 20.50
N GLN A 178 7.44 23.04 21.79
CA GLN A 178 7.85 24.11 22.70
C GLN A 178 9.14 24.79 22.19
N TRP A 179 10.12 24.00 21.73
CA TRP A 179 11.34 24.54 21.14
C TRP A 179 11.10 25.30 19.84
N VAL A 180 10.23 24.78 18.95
CA VAL A 180 9.85 25.50 17.71
C VAL A 180 9.17 26.83 18.04
N ASP A 181 8.26 26.86 19.02
CA ASP A 181 7.58 28.07 19.46
C ASP A 181 8.57 29.09 20.04
N ALA A 182 9.48 28.65 20.93
CA ALA A 182 10.46 29.52 21.57
C ALA A 182 11.51 30.10 20.60
N VAL A 183 12.02 29.26 19.67
CA VAL A 183 13.14 29.64 18.80
C VAL A 183 12.67 30.30 17.50
N TYR A 184 11.63 29.77 16.85
CA TYR A 184 11.22 30.22 15.52
C TYR A 184 10.00 31.14 15.55
N LEU A 185 8.94 30.76 16.26
CA LEU A 185 7.68 31.52 16.25
C LEU A 185 7.70 32.70 17.22
N LYS A 186 8.45 32.60 18.31
CA LYS A 186 8.53 33.56 19.42
C LYS A 186 7.14 33.93 19.96
N GLY A 187 6.28 32.92 20.11
CA GLY A 187 4.88 33.08 20.53
C GLY A 187 3.91 33.51 19.43
N GLY A 188 4.40 33.79 18.22
CA GLY A 188 3.58 34.12 17.05
C GLY A 188 2.83 32.93 16.45
N SER A 189 1.94 33.24 15.51
CA SER A 189 1.14 32.24 14.80
C SER A 189 1.97 31.52 13.73
N VAL A 190 1.87 30.19 13.69
CA VAL A 190 2.47 29.37 12.62
C VAL A 190 1.87 29.67 11.24
N TRP A 191 0.72 30.36 11.18
CA TRP A 191 0.07 30.70 9.91
C TRP A 191 0.69 31.91 9.23
N ASP A 192 1.27 32.81 10.02
CA ASP A 192 1.86 34.09 9.57
C ASP A 192 3.39 34.05 9.51
N TRP A 193 4.00 33.05 10.16
CA TRP A 193 5.45 32.86 10.21
C TRP A 193 6.08 32.67 8.82
N GLN A 194 7.34 33.07 8.60
CA GLN A 194 8.04 32.77 7.35
C GLN A 194 9.41 32.15 7.63
N PRO A 195 9.76 31.03 6.98
CA PRO A 195 11.06 30.40 7.15
C PRO A 195 12.16 31.30 6.60
N LYS A 196 13.28 31.38 7.32
CA LYS A 196 14.50 32.06 6.88
C LYS A 196 15.37 31.13 6.02
N LYS A 197 16.22 31.74 5.18
CA LYS A 197 17.24 31.00 4.44
C LYS A 197 18.22 30.36 5.44
N GLY A 198 18.30 29.04 5.44
CA GLY A 198 19.13 28.26 6.38
C GLY A 198 18.34 27.56 7.49
N ASP A 199 17.04 27.86 7.65
CA ASP A 199 16.17 27.11 8.56
C ASP A 199 16.11 25.63 8.15
N SER A 200 15.77 24.77 9.12
CA SER A 200 15.66 23.33 8.91
C SER A 200 14.82 22.99 7.66
N PRO A 201 15.26 22.04 6.80
CA PRO A 201 14.50 21.61 5.64
C PRO A 201 13.07 21.16 5.96
N LEU A 202 12.84 20.64 7.17
CA LEU A 202 11.51 20.29 7.65
C LEU A 202 10.62 21.53 7.80
N LEU A 203 11.13 22.59 8.43
CA LEU A 203 10.37 23.83 8.65
C LEU A 203 10.07 24.55 7.33
N GLN A 204 11.04 24.58 6.40
CA GLN A 204 10.81 25.07 5.04
C GLN A 204 9.68 24.29 4.35
N ARG A 205 9.69 22.96 4.48
CA ARG A 205 8.63 22.12 3.91
C ARG A 205 7.27 22.31 4.59
N LEU A 206 7.24 22.54 5.91
CA LEU A 206 6.00 22.85 6.62
C LEU A 206 5.40 24.17 6.12
N ALA A 207 6.23 25.18 5.85
CA ALA A 207 5.78 26.44 5.25
C ALA A 207 5.19 26.23 3.84
N GLU A 208 5.84 25.44 2.98
CA GLU A 208 5.30 25.09 1.66
C GLU A 208 3.94 24.38 1.75
N ILE A 209 3.78 23.47 2.72
CA ILE A 209 2.54 22.73 2.92
C ILE A 209 1.46 23.64 3.47
N ARG A 210 1.78 24.51 4.42
CA ARG A 210 0.88 25.56 4.88
C ARG A 210 0.40 26.41 3.71
N SER A 211 1.30 26.89 2.83
CA SER A 211 0.90 27.65 1.64
C SER A 211 -0.05 26.85 0.76
N ARG A 212 0.22 25.56 0.52
CA ARG A 212 -0.69 24.69 -0.25
C ARG A 212 -2.06 24.52 0.42
N ILE A 213 -2.10 24.42 1.74
CA ILE A 213 -3.34 24.32 2.53
C ILE A 213 -4.13 25.64 2.41
N ILE A 214 -3.48 26.79 2.60
CA ILE A 214 -4.10 28.11 2.46
C ILE A 214 -4.64 28.27 1.03
N THR A 215 -3.87 27.94 -0.01
CA THR A 215 -4.34 27.99 -1.40
C THR A 215 -5.54 27.08 -1.64
N ALA A 216 -5.60 25.91 -1.01
CA ALA A 216 -6.73 24.99 -1.15
C ALA A 216 -8.01 25.51 -0.49
N PHE A 217 -7.90 26.30 0.59
CA PHE A 217 -9.03 26.82 1.37
C PHE A 217 -9.33 28.30 1.18
N GLY A 218 -8.48 29.04 0.47
CA GLY A 218 -8.62 30.47 0.19
C GLY A 218 -7.98 31.39 1.24
N SER A 219 -8.10 31.08 2.54
CA SER A 219 -7.52 31.89 3.62
C SER A 219 -6.96 31.06 4.79
N PRO A 220 -6.10 31.64 5.64
CA PRO A 220 -5.64 31.00 6.88
C PRO A 220 -6.78 30.60 7.82
N GLU A 221 -7.80 31.44 7.96
CA GLU A 221 -8.95 31.21 8.85
C GLU A 221 -9.78 30.02 8.36
N ALA A 222 -10.06 29.96 7.06
CA ALA A 222 -10.76 28.84 6.44
C ALA A 222 -9.96 27.53 6.55
N ALA A 223 -8.63 27.60 6.42
CA ALA A 223 -7.75 26.46 6.62
C ALA A 223 -7.81 25.94 8.06
N ILE A 224 -7.74 26.82 9.06
CA ILE A 224 -7.85 26.45 10.47
C ILE A 224 -9.20 25.82 10.76
N GLN A 225 -10.29 26.39 10.24
CA GLN A 225 -11.64 25.85 10.42
C GLN A 225 -11.74 24.41 9.90
N HIS A 226 -11.35 24.17 8.65
CA HIS A 226 -11.39 22.82 8.08
C HIS A 226 -10.46 21.83 8.78
N MET A 227 -9.26 22.26 9.17
CA MET A 227 -8.36 21.39 9.94
C MET A 227 -8.91 21.08 11.33
N THR A 228 -9.70 21.97 11.92
CA THR A 228 -10.42 21.72 13.19
C THR A 228 -11.47 20.63 13.01
N GLU A 229 -12.24 20.62 11.91
CA GLU A 229 -13.24 19.57 11.60
C GLU A 229 -12.61 18.17 11.44
N TRP A 230 -11.34 18.15 11.01
CA TRP A 230 -10.57 16.91 10.88
C TRP A 230 -9.88 16.51 12.18
N SER A 231 -9.97 17.32 13.22
CA SER A 231 -9.24 17.13 14.47
C SER A 231 -10.10 16.55 15.57
N SER A 232 -9.42 15.98 16.56
CA SER A 232 -9.99 15.55 17.83
C SER A 232 -9.12 16.05 18.98
N SER A 233 -9.47 15.71 20.23
CA SER A 233 -8.63 16.00 21.40
C SER A 233 -7.18 15.53 21.22
N LYS A 234 -6.99 14.39 20.54
CA LYS A 234 -5.68 13.75 20.28
C LYS A 234 -4.86 14.36 19.14
N GLY A 235 -5.40 15.32 18.38
CA GLY A 235 -4.74 15.95 17.23
C GLY A 235 -5.49 15.76 15.91
N LEU A 236 -4.83 16.10 14.81
CA LEU A 236 -5.39 16.02 13.45
C LEU A 236 -5.49 14.56 12.96
N ASP A 237 -6.66 14.16 12.44
CA ASP A 237 -6.82 12.89 11.75
C ASP A 237 -6.13 12.92 10.38
N THR A 238 -4.98 12.25 10.30
CA THR A 238 -4.20 12.14 9.06
C THR A 238 -4.98 11.46 7.93
N SER A 239 -5.91 10.54 8.25
CA SER A 239 -6.70 9.85 7.23
C SER A 239 -7.71 10.79 6.58
N LYS A 240 -8.35 11.67 7.35
CA LYS A 240 -9.25 12.72 6.81
C LYS A 240 -8.49 13.71 5.94
N ALA A 241 -7.34 14.18 6.41
CA ALA A 241 -6.47 15.06 5.63
C ALA A 241 -6.01 14.40 4.31
N TYR A 242 -5.61 13.13 4.36
CA TYR A 242 -5.23 12.36 3.17
C TYR A 242 -6.40 12.21 2.17
N GLU A 243 -7.60 11.90 2.67
CA GLU A 243 -8.80 11.75 1.85
C GLU A 243 -9.19 13.05 1.13
N TYR A 244 -8.86 14.20 1.70
CA TYR A 244 -9.03 15.51 1.08
C TYR A 244 -7.97 15.76 -0.01
N PHE A 245 -6.68 15.62 0.31
CA PHE A 245 -5.59 15.97 -0.63
C PHE A 245 -5.36 14.95 -1.75
N ARG A 246 -5.89 13.74 -1.65
CA ARG A 246 -5.70 12.73 -2.70
C ARG A 246 -6.55 13.05 -3.93
N PRO A 247 -6.07 12.69 -5.14
CA PRO A 247 -6.92 12.70 -6.31
C PRO A 247 -8.08 11.71 -6.10
N LYS A 248 -9.30 12.15 -6.40
CA LYS A 248 -10.52 11.34 -6.32
C LYS A 248 -10.91 10.82 -7.70
N ARG A 249 -11.49 9.62 -7.74
CA ARG A 249 -12.06 9.02 -8.95
C ARG A 249 -13.53 8.68 -8.76
N ALA A 250 -14.21 8.48 -9.89
CA ALA A 250 -15.58 7.99 -9.88
C ALA A 250 -15.67 6.62 -9.22
N LYS A 251 -16.64 6.47 -8.31
CA LYS A 251 -16.93 5.20 -7.66
C LYS A 251 -17.29 4.15 -8.70
N GLN A 252 -16.75 2.96 -8.53
CA GLN A 252 -16.94 1.85 -9.45
C GLN A 252 -18.07 0.94 -8.93
N PRO A 253 -19.16 0.71 -9.70
CA PRO A 253 -20.31 -0.05 -9.23
C PRO A 253 -19.99 -1.49 -8.82
N TRP A 254 -19.00 -2.09 -9.49
CA TRP A 254 -18.62 -3.49 -9.31
C TRP A 254 -17.82 -3.77 -8.03
N GLN A 255 -17.40 -2.74 -7.29
CA GLN A 255 -16.50 -2.90 -6.12
C GLN A 255 -17.18 -3.59 -4.95
N THR A 256 -18.48 -3.32 -4.78
CA THR A 256 -19.30 -3.90 -3.72
C THR A 256 -19.43 -5.42 -3.86
N VAL A 257 -19.21 -5.95 -5.06
CA VAL A 257 -19.28 -7.39 -5.40
C VAL A 257 -17.93 -8.07 -5.21
N ILE A 258 -16.84 -7.42 -5.62
CA ILE A 258 -15.49 -8.03 -5.60
C ILE A 258 -14.93 -8.11 -4.19
N TRP A 259 -15.02 -7.02 -3.43
CA TRP A 259 -14.28 -6.86 -2.18
C TRP A 259 -15.14 -7.19 -0.96
N LYS A 260 -15.69 -8.41 -0.92
CA LYS A 260 -16.38 -8.95 0.25
C LYS A 260 -15.40 -9.72 1.13
N ALA A 261 -15.48 -9.50 2.45
CA ALA A 261 -14.59 -10.16 3.42
C ALA A 261 -14.65 -11.70 3.37
N PHE A 262 -15.81 -12.25 2.96
CA PHE A 262 -16.01 -13.69 2.83
C PHE A 262 -15.49 -14.30 1.53
N ILE A 263 -15.08 -13.49 0.55
CA ILE A 263 -14.44 -13.97 -0.68
C ILE A 263 -12.93 -13.94 -0.43
N PRO A 264 -12.22 -15.07 -0.54
CA PRO A 264 -10.79 -15.06 -0.28
C PRO A 264 -10.06 -14.11 -1.26
N PRO A 265 -9.12 -13.27 -0.77
CA PRO A 265 -8.58 -12.14 -1.54
C PRO A 265 -8.00 -12.50 -2.90
N LYS A 266 -7.41 -13.70 -3.06
CA LYS A 266 -6.86 -14.17 -4.34
C LYS A 266 -7.91 -14.26 -5.45
N TYR A 267 -9.14 -14.64 -5.12
CA TYR A 267 -10.25 -14.73 -6.08
C TYR A 267 -10.71 -13.32 -6.48
N SER A 268 -10.91 -12.45 -5.50
CA SER A 268 -11.26 -11.03 -5.71
C SER A 268 -10.24 -10.30 -6.59
N PHE A 269 -8.94 -10.56 -6.38
CA PHE A 269 -7.87 -9.91 -7.12
C PHE A 269 -7.90 -10.26 -8.61
N ILE A 270 -8.06 -11.55 -8.96
CA ILE A 270 -8.16 -11.98 -10.36
C ILE A 270 -9.45 -11.48 -11.01
N LEU A 271 -10.58 -11.48 -10.28
CA LEU A 271 -11.83 -10.90 -10.77
C LEU A 271 -11.69 -9.40 -11.05
N TRP A 272 -11.01 -8.66 -10.17
CA TRP A 272 -10.69 -7.24 -10.35
C TRP A 272 -9.83 -7.01 -11.61
N LEU A 273 -8.77 -7.80 -11.83
CA LEU A 273 -7.97 -7.72 -13.05
C LEU A 273 -8.81 -8.03 -14.31
N GLY A 274 -9.69 -9.03 -14.23
CA GLY A 274 -10.57 -9.42 -15.33
C GLY A 274 -11.54 -8.30 -15.71
N LEU A 275 -12.16 -7.64 -14.72
CA LEU A 275 -13.08 -6.51 -14.95
C LEU A 275 -12.38 -5.28 -15.52
N ARG A 276 -11.09 -5.09 -15.21
CA ARG A 276 -10.27 -4.05 -15.84
C ARG A 276 -9.72 -4.45 -17.21
N GLY A 277 -9.96 -5.68 -17.66
CA GLY A 277 -9.41 -6.22 -18.90
C GLY A 277 -7.88 -6.29 -18.88
N ARG A 278 -7.26 -6.49 -17.70
CA ARG A 278 -5.80 -6.48 -17.50
C ARG A 278 -5.19 -7.86 -17.25
N LEU A 279 -5.96 -8.94 -17.42
CA LEU A 279 -5.42 -10.30 -17.40
C LEU A 279 -4.57 -10.56 -18.66
N SER A 280 -3.50 -11.35 -18.54
CA SER A 280 -2.56 -11.62 -19.63
C SER A 280 -3.07 -12.67 -20.63
N THR A 281 -4.21 -12.38 -21.26
CA THR A 281 -4.75 -13.18 -22.37
C THR A 281 -3.88 -13.04 -23.62
N ARG A 282 -3.89 -14.02 -24.54
CA ARG A 282 -3.05 -14.00 -25.76
C ARG A 282 -3.25 -12.73 -26.58
N ASN A 283 -4.48 -12.22 -26.68
CA ASN A 283 -4.74 -10.94 -27.38
C ASN A 283 -4.05 -9.72 -26.76
N ARG A 284 -3.64 -9.78 -25.48
CA ARG A 284 -2.87 -8.71 -24.81
C ARG A 284 -1.37 -8.96 -24.85
N LEU A 285 -0.95 -10.18 -25.21
CA LEU A 285 0.43 -10.60 -25.35
C LEU A 285 0.89 -10.64 -26.81
N MET A 286 0.19 -9.94 -27.72
CA MET A 286 0.51 -9.93 -29.16
C MET A 286 1.96 -9.54 -29.47
N PHE A 287 2.59 -8.76 -28.58
CA PHE A 287 4.00 -8.37 -28.71
C PHE A 287 4.98 -9.56 -28.59
N LEU A 288 4.56 -10.71 -28.04
CA LEU A 288 5.39 -11.92 -27.96
C LEU A 288 5.36 -12.76 -29.25
N GLN A 289 4.54 -12.39 -30.25
CA GLN A 289 4.40 -13.11 -31.52
C GLN A 289 4.05 -14.62 -31.41
N GLU A 290 3.40 -15.02 -30.32
CA GLU A 290 2.97 -16.41 -30.09
C GLU A 290 1.64 -16.74 -30.78
N ASP A 291 1.30 -18.04 -30.81
CA ASP A 291 -0.02 -18.53 -31.22
C ASP A 291 -1.13 -17.84 -30.40
N ARG A 292 -2.14 -17.37 -31.12
CA ARG A 292 -3.27 -16.60 -30.62
C ARG A 292 -4.45 -17.46 -30.23
N SER A 293 -4.41 -18.76 -30.57
CA SER A 293 -5.44 -19.72 -30.25
C SER A 293 -5.63 -19.87 -28.74
N CYS A 294 -6.88 -20.17 -28.33
CA CYS A 294 -7.23 -20.45 -26.96
C CYS A 294 -6.64 -21.79 -26.52
N SER A 295 -5.82 -21.80 -25.48
CA SER A 295 -5.18 -23.05 -25.01
C SER A 295 -6.17 -24.08 -24.43
N LEU A 296 -7.44 -23.71 -24.22
CA LEU A 296 -8.48 -24.63 -23.73
C LEU A 296 -9.29 -25.32 -24.84
N CYS A 297 -9.61 -24.61 -25.93
CA CYS A 297 -10.41 -25.17 -27.03
C CYS A 297 -9.71 -25.21 -28.38
N ILE A 298 -8.58 -24.52 -28.53
CA ILE A 298 -7.69 -24.46 -29.70
C ILE A 298 -8.33 -23.84 -30.96
N ASN A 299 -9.65 -23.67 -31.00
CA ASN A 299 -10.40 -23.31 -32.21
C ASN A 299 -10.61 -21.81 -32.42
N THR A 300 -10.33 -20.95 -31.43
CA THR A 300 -10.68 -19.53 -31.49
C THR A 300 -9.63 -18.67 -30.80
N GLN A 301 -9.49 -17.42 -31.23
CA GLN A 301 -8.57 -16.47 -30.63
C GLN A 301 -8.90 -16.20 -29.15
N GLU A 302 -7.89 -16.25 -28.28
CA GLU A 302 -8.07 -16.03 -26.86
C GLU A 302 -8.27 -14.54 -26.52
N THR A 303 -9.51 -14.19 -26.22
CA THR A 303 -9.87 -12.92 -25.56
C THR A 303 -10.44 -13.20 -24.17
N ALA A 304 -10.53 -12.19 -23.30
CA ALA A 304 -11.18 -12.37 -21.99
C ALA A 304 -12.65 -12.80 -22.11
N LYS A 305 -13.37 -12.30 -23.12
CA LYS A 305 -14.77 -12.70 -23.39
C LYS A 305 -14.84 -14.18 -23.79
N HIS A 306 -13.96 -14.58 -24.71
CA HIS A 306 -13.87 -15.98 -25.13
C HIS A 306 -13.48 -16.90 -23.98
N LEU A 307 -12.35 -16.61 -23.32
CA LEU A 307 -11.81 -17.42 -22.23
C LEU A 307 -12.82 -17.62 -21.11
N PHE A 308 -13.58 -16.60 -20.72
CA PHE A 308 -14.51 -16.74 -19.61
C PHE A 308 -15.91 -17.20 -20.00
N PHE A 309 -16.41 -16.98 -21.22
CA PHE A 309 -17.83 -17.22 -21.52
C PHE A 309 -18.11 -17.93 -22.85
N GLU A 310 -17.37 -17.64 -23.92
CA GLU A 310 -17.68 -18.20 -25.26
C GLU A 310 -16.94 -19.51 -25.55
N CYS A 311 -15.82 -19.77 -24.87
CA CYS A 311 -15.07 -21.01 -25.00
C CYS A 311 -15.95 -22.20 -24.62
N PRO A 312 -16.03 -23.27 -25.46
CA PRO A 312 -16.83 -24.46 -25.16
C PRO A 312 -16.51 -25.06 -23.79
N PHE A 313 -15.23 -25.11 -23.44
CA PHE A 313 -14.74 -25.53 -22.14
C PHE A 313 -15.36 -24.70 -21.00
N SER A 314 -15.25 -23.37 -21.08
CA SER A 314 -15.75 -22.46 -20.06
C SER A 314 -17.29 -22.44 -19.99
N ASN A 315 -17.96 -22.61 -21.13
CA ASN A 315 -19.41 -22.70 -21.19
C ASN A 315 -19.93 -23.96 -20.49
N PHE A 316 -19.27 -25.11 -20.68
CA PHE A 316 -19.57 -26.33 -19.93
C PHE A 316 -19.46 -26.11 -18.42
N VAL A 317 -18.36 -25.49 -17.96
CA VAL A 317 -18.13 -25.17 -16.54
C VAL A 317 -19.23 -24.26 -16.02
N TRP A 318 -19.52 -23.15 -16.71
CA TRP A 318 -20.56 -22.22 -16.29
C TRP A 318 -21.94 -22.84 -16.27
N THR A 319 -22.28 -23.71 -17.22
CA THR A 319 -23.58 -24.36 -17.25
C THR A 319 -23.78 -25.25 -16.03
N ASN A 320 -22.78 -26.05 -15.67
CA ASN A 320 -22.81 -26.90 -14.48
C ASN A 320 -22.84 -26.10 -13.16
N ILE A 321 -22.13 -24.98 -13.08
CA ILE A 321 -22.13 -24.11 -11.88
C ILE A 321 -23.45 -23.34 -11.77
N ARG A 322 -23.99 -22.85 -12.88
CA ARG A 322 -25.29 -22.15 -12.92
C ARG A 322 -26.43 -23.07 -12.54
N GLN A 323 -26.48 -24.28 -13.10
CA GLN A 323 -27.50 -25.27 -12.76
C GLN A 323 -27.46 -25.64 -11.28
N TRP A 324 -26.26 -25.87 -10.74
CA TRP A 324 -26.07 -26.15 -9.31
C TRP A 324 -26.57 -25.02 -8.38
N LEU A 325 -26.45 -23.75 -8.81
CA LEU A 325 -26.88 -22.59 -8.01
C LEU A 325 -28.27 -22.06 -8.36
N GLY A 326 -29.01 -22.73 -9.26
CA GLY A 326 -30.31 -22.29 -9.74
C GLY A 326 -30.27 -20.94 -10.47
N ILE A 327 -29.24 -20.68 -11.29
CA ILE A 327 -29.07 -19.44 -12.06
C ILE A 327 -29.51 -19.66 -13.51
N ASN A 328 -30.69 -19.16 -13.86
CA ASN A 328 -31.25 -19.33 -15.21
C ASN A 328 -30.56 -18.44 -16.26
N ARG A 329 -29.99 -17.30 -15.84
CA ARG A 329 -29.40 -16.32 -16.76
C ARG A 329 -28.06 -16.79 -17.32
N ARG A 330 -27.88 -16.70 -18.63
CA ARG A 330 -26.57 -16.86 -19.29
C ARG A 330 -25.73 -15.60 -19.08
N MET A 331 -24.44 -15.78 -18.79
CA MET A 331 -23.49 -14.69 -18.64
C MET A 331 -22.64 -14.58 -19.89
N SER A 332 -22.47 -13.36 -20.41
CA SER A 332 -21.70 -13.08 -21.63
C SER A 332 -20.42 -12.30 -21.38
N THR A 333 -20.37 -11.49 -20.32
CA THR A 333 -19.19 -10.73 -19.91
C THR A 333 -19.11 -10.64 -18.39
N LEU A 334 -17.92 -10.38 -17.85
CA LEU A 334 -17.73 -10.18 -16.41
C LEU A 334 -18.54 -8.99 -15.91
N LEU A 335 -18.59 -7.89 -16.67
CA LEU A 335 -19.35 -6.71 -16.28
C LEU A 335 -20.86 -7.01 -16.24
N SER A 336 -21.38 -7.74 -17.23
CA SER A 336 -22.79 -8.16 -17.25
C SER A 336 -23.12 -9.10 -16.07
N ALA A 337 -22.21 -10.03 -15.75
CA ALA A 337 -22.36 -10.93 -14.61
C ALA A 337 -22.42 -10.16 -13.28
N VAL A 338 -21.53 -9.18 -13.09
CA VAL A 338 -21.51 -8.35 -11.88
C VAL A 338 -22.73 -7.43 -11.79
N LYS A 339 -23.12 -6.77 -12.90
CA LYS A 339 -24.34 -5.94 -12.94
C LYS A 339 -25.59 -6.73 -12.58
N TRP A 340 -25.67 -7.98 -13.04
CA TRP A 340 -26.75 -8.89 -12.67
C TRP A 340 -26.74 -9.20 -11.17
N LEU A 341 -25.59 -9.57 -10.59
CA LEU A 341 -25.49 -9.85 -9.15
C LEU A 341 -25.86 -8.65 -8.27
N ILE A 342 -25.63 -7.43 -8.74
CA ILE A 342 -26.04 -6.21 -8.02
C ILE A 342 -27.56 -6.03 -8.06
N LYS A 343 -28.21 -6.33 -9.19
CA LYS A 343 -29.64 -6.10 -9.40
C LYS A 343 -30.52 -7.22 -8.83
N GLU A 344 -30.01 -8.45 -8.83
CA GLU A 344 -30.78 -9.63 -8.46
C GLU A 344 -31.02 -9.68 -6.94
N LYS A 345 -32.28 -9.56 -6.52
CA LYS A 345 -32.67 -9.76 -5.12
C LYS A 345 -32.84 -11.26 -4.87
N THR A 346 -32.01 -11.84 -4.01
CA THR A 346 -32.13 -13.25 -3.58
C THR A 346 -33.07 -13.38 -2.39
N ARG A 347 -33.79 -14.50 -2.30
CA ARG A 347 -34.64 -14.83 -1.12
C ARG A 347 -33.82 -15.14 0.14
N SER A 348 -32.58 -15.60 -0.01
CA SER A 348 -31.69 -16.02 1.08
C SER A 348 -30.33 -15.30 1.02
N SER A 349 -29.83 -14.86 2.19
CA SER A 349 -28.49 -14.24 2.29
C SER A 349 -27.36 -15.24 1.96
N VAL A 350 -27.58 -16.52 2.30
CA VAL A 350 -26.64 -17.62 2.00
C VAL A 350 -26.54 -17.80 0.49
N GLN A 351 -27.67 -17.84 -0.20
CA GLN A 351 -27.71 -17.99 -1.66
C GLN A 351 -27.00 -16.81 -2.36
N ASN A 352 -27.17 -15.58 -1.86
CA ASN A 352 -26.45 -14.42 -2.40
C ASN A 352 -24.93 -14.57 -2.23
N LYS A 353 -24.48 -14.93 -1.02
CA LYS A 353 -23.05 -15.15 -0.75
C LYS A 353 -22.50 -16.29 -1.62
N ALA A 354 -23.24 -17.39 -1.77
CA ALA A 354 -22.87 -18.52 -2.62
C ALA A 354 -22.68 -18.09 -4.08
N ARG A 355 -23.60 -17.31 -4.65
CA ARG A 355 -23.50 -16.78 -6.02
C ARG A 355 -22.28 -15.87 -6.19
N LEU A 356 -22.01 -15.00 -5.23
CA LEU A 356 -20.83 -14.11 -5.24
C LEU A 356 -19.51 -14.89 -5.18
N ILE A 357 -19.42 -15.86 -4.27
CA ILE A 357 -18.24 -16.73 -4.13
C ILE A 357 -18.05 -17.55 -5.41
N ALA A 358 -19.12 -18.15 -5.93
CA ALA A 358 -19.06 -18.97 -7.14
C ALA A 358 -18.61 -18.18 -8.37
N LEU A 359 -19.06 -16.93 -8.54
CA LEU A 359 -18.56 -16.07 -9.62
C LEU A 359 -17.04 -15.88 -9.50
N ALA A 360 -16.56 -15.45 -8.34
CA ALA A 360 -15.14 -15.18 -8.12
C ALA A 360 -14.28 -16.45 -8.23
N CYS A 361 -14.74 -17.56 -7.67
CA CYS A 361 -14.07 -18.86 -7.73
C CYS A 361 -14.00 -19.42 -9.15
N THR A 362 -15.09 -19.33 -9.92
CA THR A 362 -15.12 -19.84 -11.30
C THR A 362 -14.18 -19.05 -12.20
N VAL A 363 -14.21 -17.71 -12.13
CA VAL A 363 -13.32 -16.84 -12.91
C VAL A 363 -11.85 -17.12 -12.58
N TYR A 364 -11.51 -17.20 -11.29
CA TYR A 364 -10.16 -17.55 -10.88
C TYR A 364 -9.74 -18.94 -11.34
N SER A 365 -10.63 -19.94 -11.23
CA SER A 365 -10.29 -21.33 -11.54
C SER A 365 -10.11 -21.53 -13.04
N LEU A 366 -10.93 -20.90 -13.88
CA LEU A 366 -10.74 -20.86 -15.33
C LEU A 366 -9.41 -20.20 -15.70
N TRP A 367 -9.12 -19.02 -15.13
CA TRP A 367 -7.86 -18.31 -15.36
C TRP A 367 -6.64 -19.15 -14.94
N ARG A 368 -6.71 -19.75 -13.76
CA ARG A 368 -5.65 -20.60 -13.21
C ARG A 368 -5.46 -21.84 -14.06
N HIS A 369 -6.53 -22.57 -14.39
CA HIS A 369 -6.45 -23.80 -15.18
C HIS A 369 -5.86 -23.53 -16.57
N ARG A 370 -6.28 -22.45 -17.24
CA ARG A 370 -5.66 -21.99 -18.49
C ARG A 370 -4.15 -21.79 -18.35
N ASN A 371 -3.69 -21.19 -17.26
CA ASN A 371 -2.25 -21.01 -17.03
C ASN A 371 -1.53 -22.34 -16.75
N GLU A 372 -2.15 -23.27 -16.03
CA GLU A 372 -1.59 -24.60 -15.80
C GLU A 372 -1.48 -25.41 -17.12
N VAL A 373 -2.44 -25.28 -18.03
CA VAL A 373 -2.34 -25.88 -19.37
C VAL A 373 -1.16 -25.30 -20.15
N ILE A 374 -0.93 -23.99 -20.09
CA ILE A 374 0.15 -23.31 -20.84
C ILE A 374 1.54 -23.57 -20.25
N PHE A 375 1.68 -23.47 -18.93
CA PHE A 375 2.99 -23.46 -18.27
C PHE A 375 3.37 -24.80 -17.63
N GLU A 376 2.39 -25.63 -17.29
CA GLU A 376 2.62 -26.94 -16.65
C GLU A 376 2.24 -28.12 -17.58
N GLY A 377 1.75 -27.84 -18.79
CA GLY A 377 1.36 -28.87 -19.76
C GLY A 377 0.17 -29.73 -19.31
N LYS A 378 -0.65 -29.25 -18.37
CA LYS A 378 -1.83 -29.99 -17.91
C LYS A 378 -2.85 -30.17 -19.03
N THR A 379 -3.55 -31.30 -19.03
CA THR A 379 -4.66 -31.55 -19.95
C THR A 379 -5.93 -30.79 -19.52
N PRO A 380 -6.65 -30.15 -20.45
CA PRO A 380 -7.94 -29.52 -20.14
C PRO A 380 -8.97 -30.56 -19.68
N CYS A 381 -9.48 -30.44 -18.44
CA CYS A 381 -10.53 -31.30 -17.89
C CYS A 381 -11.65 -30.45 -17.26
N PRO A 382 -12.76 -30.20 -17.99
CA PRO A 382 -13.81 -29.31 -17.50
C PRO A 382 -14.60 -29.91 -16.33
N GLU A 383 -14.81 -31.23 -16.28
CA GLU A 383 -15.50 -31.94 -15.20
C GLU A 383 -14.73 -31.83 -13.88
N GLY A 384 -13.43 -32.09 -13.90
CA GLY A 384 -12.56 -31.96 -12.73
C GLY A 384 -12.54 -30.51 -12.20
N LEU A 385 -12.58 -29.54 -13.11
CA LEU A 385 -12.64 -28.13 -12.73
C LEU A 385 -13.97 -27.76 -12.05
N VAL A 386 -15.11 -28.27 -12.55
CA VAL A 386 -16.43 -28.08 -11.92
C VAL A 386 -16.44 -28.63 -10.50
N ILE A 387 -15.92 -29.85 -10.30
CA ILE A 387 -15.86 -30.48 -8.97
C ILE A 387 -15.01 -29.64 -8.02
N SER A 388 -13.81 -29.22 -8.46
CA SER A 388 -12.92 -28.36 -7.68
C SER A 388 -13.58 -27.02 -7.28
N ILE A 389 -14.30 -26.38 -8.20
CA ILE A 389 -15.02 -25.14 -7.93
C ILE A 389 -16.11 -25.38 -6.88
N ARG A 390 -16.95 -26.42 -7.04
CA ARG A 390 -18.01 -26.76 -6.08
C ARG A 390 -17.45 -26.99 -4.69
N ILE A 391 -16.40 -27.82 -4.56
CA ILE A 391 -15.72 -28.09 -3.29
C ILE A 391 -15.20 -26.79 -2.67
N THR A 392 -14.56 -25.93 -3.46
CA THR A 392 -14.03 -24.64 -2.98
C THR A 392 -15.13 -23.74 -2.45
N VAL A 393 -16.24 -23.60 -3.19
CA VAL A 393 -17.38 -22.78 -2.77
C VAL A 393 -18.01 -23.35 -1.50
N TYR A 394 -18.24 -24.67 -1.42
CA TYR A 394 -18.77 -25.32 -0.23
C TYR A 394 -17.86 -25.12 0.98
N ARG A 395 -16.54 -25.30 0.84
CA ARG A 395 -15.58 -25.06 1.92
C ARG A 395 -15.68 -23.63 2.46
N ILE A 396 -15.74 -22.64 1.57
CA ILE A 396 -15.90 -21.23 1.98
C ILE A 396 -17.25 -21.04 2.68
N LEU A 397 -18.34 -21.60 2.14
CA LEU A 397 -19.66 -21.49 2.77
C LEU A 397 -19.72 -22.16 4.15
N LEU A 398 -19.13 -23.34 4.32
CA LEU A 398 -19.03 -24.03 5.61
C LEU A 398 -18.28 -23.21 6.65
N THR A 399 -17.20 -22.51 6.26
CA THR A 399 -16.50 -21.60 7.18
C THR A 399 -17.34 -20.39 7.60
N LEU A 400 -18.31 -19.97 6.77
CA LEU A 400 -19.19 -18.85 7.08
C LEU A 400 -20.46 -19.27 7.84
N PHE A 401 -20.91 -20.51 7.62
CA PHE A 401 -22.16 -21.06 8.14
C PHE A 401 -21.93 -22.50 8.65
N PRO A 402 -21.18 -22.68 9.74
CA PRO A 402 -20.81 -24.01 10.24
C PRO A 402 -22.00 -24.88 10.65
N TYR A 403 -23.13 -24.26 11.02
CA TYR A 403 -24.32 -24.95 11.55
C TYR A 403 -25.57 -24.84 10.66
N GLY A 404 -25.46 -24.33 9.42
CA GLY A 404 -26.63 -23.84 8.66
C GLY A 404 -26.73 -24.23 7.18
N LEU A 405 -25.96 -25.20 6.69
CA LEU A 405 -26.00 -25.62 5.29
C LEU A 405 -27.08 -26.68 5.01
N ILE A 406 -28.35 -26.32 5.24
CA ILE A 406 -29.46 -26.99 4.56
C ILE A 406 -29.74 -26.16 3.30
N MET A 407 -29.00 -26.44 2.23
CA MET A 407 -29.37 -25.97 0.90
C MET A 407 -30.50 -26.86 0.39
N SER A 408 -31.73 -26.56 0.82
CA SER A 408 -32.96 -27.04 0.18
C SER A 408 -33.35 -26.12 -0.97
#